data_AF-A0A6A4DGW1-F1
#
_entry.id   AF-A0A6A4DGW1-F1
#
_cell.length_a   1.000
_cell.length_b   1.000
_cell.length_c   1.000
_cell.angle_alpha   90.00
_cell.angle_beta   90.00
_cell.angle_gamma   90.00
#
_symmetry.space_group_name_H-M   'P 1'
#
loop_
_entity.id
_entity.type
_entity.pdbx_description
1 polymer ?
#
loop_
_entity_poly.entity_id
_entity_poly.type
_entity_poly.pdbx_seq_one_letter_code
_entity_poly.pdbx_strand_id
1 'polypeptide(L)'
;MDLEEELMDLASNELAYLPPSASRSSARQTLSTATALPSIGQLTQQVAEQLLAQAAQNLVLQQQNQQQNQIFTPLSSTDDELLTPEQLQFLAEEDARLERRNAVVRELTAARKAVIVDRLDDLVLQFEQLQQTVSERVDGRDAAEEEEERHRRAVTQQMMTKLEFVVEQSALELRVVDEKVEWTRLLTGLPIEERDYLSRAADEQFMEQMKYLKGDRENEREGAIQQHLHGILVLTAPQRNGQTVAKTSMHHSLRHLLQAFMNIFRGCYADLLQYGGQGCGPRAGVSVDRVTCALPLAAADVTQFAAILAQVVMFKYPFLQSGDSQRKTVQKSVLAALFDALQPALHGLYVASFQREDAILEDVAELCRTNTLEYFEVKPLFRLDGSWSSTQHQGTLPDGNERRLLTLRHYSAAIYHTNNLSSERSPIAKLERLARVCEEIDRAVKSYYELLPVACQPSPEQMNMTTEELCTLLSFILVSAQSSCLHAFTQLALLGSFTPPSIANGREGFALAACMTAVQHLMQLR
;
A
#
# COMPACT_ATOMS: atom_id res chain seq x y z
N MET A 1 -29.22 13.12 -39.59
CA MET A 1 -28.48 13.72 -38.46
C MET A 1 -29.53 14.18 -37.47
N ASP A 2 -29.98 13.26 -36.63
CA ASP A 2 -30.96 13.52 -35.58
C ASP A 2 -30.23 13.63 -34.25
N LEU A 3 -30.03 14.89 -33.83
CA LEU A 3 -29.34 15.29 -32.61
C LEU A 3 -30.06 14.79 -31.34
N GLU A 4 -31.35 14.43 -31.45
CA GLU A 4 -32.16 13.93 -30.34
C GLU A 4 -31.89 12.46 -30.00
N GLU A 5 -31.49 11.63 -30.97
CA GLU A 5 -31.15 10.22 -30.72
C GLU A 5 -29.77 10.10 -30.04
N GLU A 6 -28.87 11.03 -30.34
CA GLU A 6 -27.54 11.16 -29.73
C GLU A 6 -27.60 11.71 -28.28
N LEU A 7 -28.59 12.54 -27.96
CA LEU A 7 -28.84 13.07 -26.61
C LEU A 7 -29.51 12.07 -25.67
N MET A 8 -30.37 11.18 -26.19
CA MET A 8 -31.05 10.15 -25.39
C MET A 8 -30.13 8.96 -25.05
N ASP A 9 -29.12 8.67 -25.88
CA ASP A 9 -28.15 7.59 -25.64
C ASP A 9 -27.09 7.96 -24.58
N LEU A 10 -26.81 9.26 -24.36
CA LEU A 10 -25.90 9.76 -23.32
C LEU A 10 -26.45 9.52 -21.90
N ALA A 11 -27.76 9.64 -21.69
CA ALA A 11 -28.40 9.42 -20.39
C ALA A 11 -28.31 7.95 -19.90
N SER A 12 -28.15 6.99 -20.83
CA SER A 12 -28.10 5.56 -20.51
C SER A 12 -26.71 5.07 -20.07
N ASN A 13 -25.65 5.74 -20.53
CA ASN A 13 -24.25 5.39 -20.21
C ASN A 13 -23.80 5.90 -18.82
N GLU A 14 -24.44 6.94 -18.32
CA GLU A 14 -24.07 7.60 -17.05
C GLU A 14 -24.66 6.93 -15.80
N LEU A 15 -25.76 6.18 -15.96
CA LEU A 15 -26.39 5.41 -14.87
C LEU A 15 -25.60 4.16 -14.46
N ALA A 16 -24.61 3.73 -15.26
CA ALA A 16 -23.76 2.59 -14.93
C ALA A 16 -22.66 2.92 -13.90
N TYR A 17 -22.39 4.21 -13.67
CA TYR A 17 -21.31 4.70 -12.80
C TYR A 17 -21.80 5.51 -11.59
N LEU A 18 -23.11 5.69 -11.44
CA LEU A 18 -23.73 6.30 -10.25
C LEU A 18 -24.25 5.21 -9.30
N PRO A 19 -24.14 5.38 -7.97
CA PRO A 19 -24.73 4.44 -7.02
C PRO A 19 -26.26 4.51 -7.06
N PRO A 20 -26.98 3.43 -6.69
CA PRO A 20 -28.43 3.48 -6.53
C PRO A 20 -28.80 4.53 -5.47
N SER A 21 -29.80 5.35 -5.77
CA SER A 21 -30.35 6.33 -4.85
C SER A 21 -30.88 5.64 -3.59
N ALA A 22 -30.40 6.09 -2.43
CA ALA A 22 -30.81 5.57 -1.13
C ALA A 22 -32.28 5.91 -0.87
N SER A 23 -33.19 5.01 -1.24
CA SER A 23 -34.54 4.98 -0.68
C SER A 23 -34.50 4.23 0.66
N ARG A 24 -34.99 4.90 1.70
CA ARG A 24 -35.12 4.33 3.05
C ARG A 24 -36.25 3.28 3.07
N SER A 25 -35.95 2.16 3.73
CA SER A 25 -36.79 1.35 4.63
C SER A 25 -37.19 -0.09 4.24
N SER A 26 -37.06 -0.96 5.26
CA SER A 26 -37.63 -2.30 5.46
C SER A 26 -36.91 -3.48 4.79
N ALA A 27 -36.55 -4.61 5.43
CA ALA A 27 -36.95 -5.20 6.70
C ALA A 27 -35.85 -6.12 7.29
N ARG A 28 -35.86 -6.27 8.61
CA ARG A 28 -35.18 -7.33 9.38
C ARG A 28 -35.46 -8.72 8.79
N GLN A 29 -34.40 -9.51 8.57
CA GLN A 29 -34.45 -10.96 8.71
C GLN A 29 -33.22 -11.45 9.47
N THR A 30 -33.48 -11.84 10.72
CA THR A 30 -32.62 -12.67 11.57
C THR A 30 -32.56 -14.08 10.99
N LEU A 31 -31.36 -14.64 10.83
CA LEU A 31 -31.15 -16.09 10.75
C LEU A 31 -29.90 -16.45 11.54
N SER A 32 -30.13 -16.88 12.78
CA SER A 32 -29.20 -17.68 13.56
C SER A 32 -29.22 -19.12 13.03
N THR A 33 -28.07 -19.66 12.66
CA THR A 33 -27.77 -21.10 12.79
C THR A 33 -26.29 -21.27 13.05
N ALA A 34 -25.97 -21.78 14.24
CA ALA A 34 -24.64 -22.19 14.64
C ALA A 34 -24.16 -23.35 13.75
N THR A 35 -23.03 -23.16 13.08
CA THR A 35 -22.21 -24.25 12.54
C THR A 35 -20.79 -24.04 13.03
N ALA A 36 -20.20 -25.13 13.53
CA ALA A 36 -18.89 -25.14 14.17
C ALA A 36 -17.80 -24.58 13.24
N LEU A 37 -16.90 -23.75 13.79
CA LEU A 37 -15.76 -23.19 13.08
C LEU A 37 -14.80 -24.31 12.62
N PRO A 38 -14.42 -24.37 11.33
CA PRO A 38 -13.36 -25.26 10.87
C PRO A 38 -11.99 -24.75 11.35
N SER A 39 -11.09 -25.66 11.71
CA SER A 39 -9.72 -25.34 12.13
C SER A 39 -8.91 -24.67 11.01
N ILE A 40 -8.00 -23.75 11.36
CA ILE A 40 -7.18 -22.92 10.46
C ILE A 40 -6.46 -23.74 9.36
N GLY A 41 -6.02 -24.97 9.66
CA GLY A 41 -5.39 -25.87 8.67
C GLY A 41 -6.32 -26.35 7.55
N GLN A 42 -7.63 -26.43 7.80
CA GLN A 42 -8.62 -26.79 6.77
C GLN A 42 -8.97 -25.59 5.89
N LEU A 43 -8.93 -24.36 6.43
CA LEU A 43 -9.15 -23.13 5.66
C LEU A 43 -7.99 -22.85 4.71
N THR A 44 -6.74 -23.03 5.14
CA THR A 44 -5.58 -22.88 4.25
C THR A 44 -5.56 -23.95 3.16
N GLN A 45 -5.95 -25.19 3.48
CA GLN A 45 -6.07 -26.26 2.48
C GLN A 45 -7.22 -26.02 1.49
N GLN A 46 -8.37 -25.54 1.96
CA GLN A 46 -9.49 -25.18 1.08
C GLN A 46 -9.17 -23.97 0.18
N VAL A 47 -8.47 -22.96 0.71
CA VAL A 47 -8.03 -21.80 -0.10
C VAL A 47 -6.96 -22.22 -1.11
N ALA A 48 -6.03 -23.10 -0.72
CA ALA A 48 -5.04 -23.65 -1.64
C ALA A 48 -5.70 -24.47 -2.76
N GLU A 49 -6.65 -25.35 -2.43
CA GLU A 49 -7.43 -26.13 -3.41
C GLU A 49 -8.28 -25.22 -4.31
N GLN A 50 -8.84 -24.14 -3.77
CA GLN A 50 -9.63 -23.18 -4.54
C GLN A 50 -8.77 -22.33 -5.49
N LEU A 51 -7.56 -21.94 -5.06
CA LEU A 51 -6.57 -21.27 -5.90
C LEU A 51 -6.00 -22.21 -6.97
N LEU A 52 -5.80 -23.49 -6.66
CA LEU A 52 -5.39 -24.51 -7.63
C LEU A 52 -6.50 -24.80 -8.65
N ALA A 53 -7.77 -24.84 -8.21
CA ALA A 53 -8.91 -24.98 -9.10
C ALA A 53 -9.08 -23.75 -10.02
N GLN A 54 -8.85 -22.54 -9.50
CA GLN A 54 -8.83 -21.30 -10.31
C GLN A 54 -7.64 -21.27 -11.27
N ALA A 55 -6.46 -21.70 -10.85
CA ALA A 55 -5.28 -21.80 -11.72
C ALA A 55 -5.51 -22.83 -12.83
N ALA A 56 -6.11 -23.98 -12.51
CA ALA A 56 -6.47 -25.00 -13.48
C ALA A 56 -7.54 -24.50 -14.47
N GLN A 57 -8.56 -23.78 -14.01
CA GLN A 57 -9.56 -23.15 -14.89
C GLN A 57 -8.93 -22.08 -15.79
N ASN A 58 -8.02 -21.25 -15.27
CA ASN A 58 -7.32 -20.25 -16.07
C ASN A 58 -6.40 -20.90 -17.11
N LEU A 59 -5.78 -22.05 -16.79
CA LEU A 59 -4.93 -22.79 -17.71
C LEU A 59 -5.76 -23.52 -18.79
N VAL A 60 -6.96 -24.01 -18.45
CA VAL A 60 -7.93 -24.55 -19.42
C VAL A 60 -8.49 -23.45 -20.33
N LEU A 61 -8.79 -22.25 -19.80
CA LEU A 61 -9.18 -21.08 -20.59
C LEU A 61 -8.04 -20.60 -21.50
N GLN A 62 -6.80 -20.66 -21.03
CA GLN A 62 -5.62 -20.30 -21.82
C GLN A 62 -5.32 -21.34 -22.90
N GLN A 63 -5.53 -22.65 -22.63
CA GLN A 63 -5.47 -23.71 -23.65
C GLN A 63 -6.62 -23.63 -24.64
N GLN A 64 -7.85 -23.27 -24.22
CA GLN A 64 -8.97 -23.03 -25.13
C GLN A 64 -8.71 -21.82 -26.04
N ASN A 65 -8.14 -20.73 -25.51
CA ASN A 65 -7.74 -19.58 -26.32
C ASN A 65 -6.59 -19.92 -27.29
N GLN A 66 -5.66 -20.80 -26.90
CA GLN A 66 -4.61 -21.28 -27.80
C GLN A 66 -5.13 -22.27 -28.86
N GLN A 67 -6.14 -23.09 -28.53
CA GLN A 67 -6.80 -23.99 -29.48
C GLN A 67 -7.75 -23.24 -30.44
N GLN A 68 -8.45 -22.21 -29.97
CA GLN A 68 -9.24 -21.32 -30.84
C GLN A 68 -8.37 -20.55 -31.83
N ASN A 69 -7.14 -20.20 -31.46
CA ASN A 69 -6.17 -19.59 -32.38
C ASN A 69 -5.52 -20.58 -33.37
N GLN A 70 -5.71 -21.90 -33.21
CA GLN A 70 -5.16 -22.92 -34.11
C GLN A 70 -6.23 -23.61 -34.98
N ILE A 71 -7.52 -23.38 -34.73
CA ILE A 71 -8.63 -23.92 -35.53
C ILE A 71 -9.30 -22.79 -36.32
N PHE A 72 -8.55 -22.18 -37.23
CA PHE A 72 -9.12 -21.40 -38.34
C PHE A 72 -8.94 -22.21 -39.63
N THR A 73 -9.85 -23.15 -39.86
CA THR A 73 -10.21 -23.62 -41.21
C THR A 73 -11.64 -23.17 -41.47
N PRO A 74 -11.97 -22.65 -42.68
CA PRO A 74 -13.21 -21.92 -42.90
C PRO A 74 -14.36 -22.91 -43.02
N LEU A 75 -15.24 -22.93 -42.02
CA LEU A 75 -16.58 -23.51 -42.15
C LEU A 75 -17.51 -22.41 -42.63
N SER A 76 -17.97 -22.55 -43.86
CA SER A 76 -18.95 -21.67 -44.49
C SER A 76 -20.25 -21.66 -43.69
N SER A 77 -20.53 -20.57 -43.00
CA SER A 77 -21.88 -20.16 -42.65
C SER A 77 -22.06 -18.74 -43.16
N THR A 78 -22.87 -18.64 -44.20
CA THR A 78 -23.34 -17.39 -44.82
C THR A 78 -24.10 -16.55 -43.81
N ASP A 79 -23.41 -15.58 -43.23
CA ASP A 79 -23.88 -14.24 -42.91
C ASP A 79 -22.64 -13.45 -42.48
N ASP A 80 -21.79 -13.14 -43.47
CA ASP A 80 -20.69 -12.18 -43.28
C ASP A 80 -21.31 -10.80 -43.10
N GLU A 81 -21.44 -10.36 -41.85
CA GLU A 81 -21.38 -8.92 -41.53
C GLU A 81 -19.98 -8.44 -41.95
N LEU A 82 -19.82 -8.15 -43.23
CA LEU A 82 -18.62 -7.57 -43.81
C LEU A 82 -18.36 -6.23 -43.11
N LEU A 83 -17.40 -6.23 -42.17
CA LEU A 83 -16.84 -5.02 -41.59
C LEU A 83 -16.55 -4.03 -42.72
N THR A 84 -17.01 -2.79 -42.55
CA THR A 84 -16.81 -1.78 -43.59
C THR A 84 -15.31 -1.56 -43.82
N PRO A 85 -14.87 -1.18 -45.03
CA PRO A 85 -13.45 -0.90 -45.29
C PRO A 85 -12.87 0.16 -44.34
N GLU A 86 -13.71 1.08 -43.84
CA GLU A 86 -13.36 2.05 -42.81
C GLU A 86 -13.13 1.41 -41.43
N GLN A 87 -13.93 0.41 -41.04
CA GLN A 87 -13.72 -0.36 -39.81
C GLN A 87 -12.44 -1.21 -39.87
N LEU A 88 -12.15 -1.81 -41.02
CA LEU A 88 -10.91 -2.57 -41.22
C LEU A 88 -9.67 -1.65 -41.18
N GLN A 89 -9.76 -0.46 -41.77
CA GLN A 89 -8.69 0.53 -41.72
C GLN A 89 -8.48 1.06 -40.29
N PHE A 90 -9.57 1.27 -39.54
CA PHE A 90 -9.51 1.66 -38.12
C PHE A 90 -8.83 0.58 -37.26
N LEU A 91 -9.21 -0.70 -37.44
CA LEU A 91 -8.60 -1.82 -36.71
C LEU A 91 -7.11 -1.97 -37.03
N ALA A 92 -6.73 -1.85 -38.31
CA ALA A 92 -5.32 -1.91 -38.72
C ALA A 92 -4.47 -0.77 -38.12
N GLU A 93 -5.02 0.44 -38.04
CA GLU A 93 -4.34 1.57 -37.39
C GLU A 93 -4.28 1.38 -35.86
N GLU A 94 -5.31 0.80 -35.25
CA GLU A 94 -5.33 0.47 -33.82
C GLU A 94 -4.30 -0.62 -33.45
N ASP A 95 -4.15 -1.65 -34.29
CA ASP A 95 -3.12 -2.68 -34.13
C ASP A 95 -1.71 -2.09 -34.29
N ALA A 96 -1.46 -1.31 -35.35
CA ALA A 96 -0.19 -0.61 -35.56
C ALA A 96 0.13 0.37 -34.40
N ARG A 97 -0.89 1.00 -33.81
CA ARG A 97 -0.77 1.82 -32.60
C ARG A 97 -0.33 0.99 -31.39
N LEU A 98 -0.98 -0.15 -31.17
CA LEU A 98 -0.67 -1.04 -30.05
C LEU A 98 0.75 -1.62 -30.17
N GLU A 99 1.19 -1.94 -31.40
CA GLU A 99 2.56 -2.34 -31.70
C GLU A 99 3.59 -1.24 -31.40
N ARG A 100 3.36 0.00 -31.86
CA ARG A 100 4.23 1.15 -31.56
C ARG A 100 4.38 1.35 -30.05
N ARG A 101 3.27 1.29 -29.30
CA ARG A 101 3.29 1.41 -27.84
C ARG A 101 4.06 0.26 -27.19
N ASN A 102 3.84 -0.98 -27.64
CA ASN A 102 4.55 -2.15 -27.14
C ASN A 102 6.06 -2.10 -27.47
N ALA A 103 6.45 -1.46 -28.58
CA ALA A 103 7.87 -1.20 -28.89
C ALA A 103 8.48 -0.24 -27.86
N VAL A 104 7.83 0.90 -27.57
CA VAL A 104 8.28 1.85 -26.54
C VAL A 104 8.38 1.18 -25.18
N VAL A 105 7.38 0.39 -24.79
CA VAL A 105 7.40 -0.38 -23.53
C VAL A 105 8.60 -1.33 -23.47
N ARG A 106 8.89 -2.06 -24.55
CA ARG A 106 10.04 -2.97 -24.62
C ARG A 106 11.38 -2.23 -24.55
N GLU A 107 11.52 -1.12 -25.27
CA GLU A 107 12.72 -0.28 -25.23
C GLU A 107 12.99 0.28 -23.83
N LEU A 108 11.97 0.87 -23.20
CA LEU A 108 12.08 1.41 -21.84
C LEU A 108 12.37 0.31 -20.82
N THR A 109 11.75 -0.87 -20.98
CA THR A 109 12.05 -2.03 -20.13
C THR A 109 13.51 -2.46 -20.28
N ALA A 110 14.03 -2.57 -21.51
CA ALA A 110 15.41 -2.97 -21.74
C ALA A 110 16.41 -1.92 -21.22
N ALA A 111 16.15 -0.64 -21.46
CA ALA A 111 16.96 0.47 -20.96
C ALA A 111 16.98 0.48 -19.42
N ARG A 112 15.81 0.36 -18.78
CA ARG A 112 15.72 0.35 -17.32
C ARG A 112 16.37 -0.89 -16.71
N LYS A 113 16.22 -2.07 -17.32
CA LYS A 113 16.92 -3.29 -16.88
C LYS A 113 18.43 -3.10 -16.87
N ALA A 114 19.00 -2.48 -17.90
CA ALA A 114 20.44 -2.21 -17.96
C ALA A 114 20.88 -1.30 -16.79
N VAL A 115 20.15 -0.22 -16.53
CA VAL A 115 20.46 0.67 -15.40
C VAL A 115 20.32 -0.03 -14.06
N ILE A 116 19.27 -0.84 -13.87
CA ILE A 116 19.09 -1.61 -12.63
C ILE A 116 20.29 -2.53 -12.41
N VAL A 117 20.73 -3.26 -13.43
CA VAL A 117 21.90 -4.15 -13.30
C VAL A 117 23.15 -3.37 -12.92
N ASP A 118 23.44 -2.27 -13.60
CA ASP A 118 24.62 -1.43 -13.32
C ASP A 118 24.59 -0.87 -11.89
N ARG A 119 23.42 -0.41 -11.41
CA ARG A 119 23.27 0.22 -10.10
C ARG A 119 23.15 -0.78 -8.95
N LEU A 120 22.63 -1.98 -9.22
CA LEU A 120 22.38 -3.00 -8.20
C LEU A 120 23.69 -3.49 -7.58
N ASP A 121 24.74 -3.66 -8.38
CA ASP A 121 26.04 -4.13 -7.87
C ASP A 121 26.67 -3.12 -6.89
N ASP A 122 26.53 -1.82 -7.15
CA ASP A 122 26.96 -0.76 -6.21
C ASP A 122 26.17 -0.81 -4.89
N LEU A 123 24.86 -1.02 -4.97
CA LEU A 123 23.99 -1.07 -3.79
C LEU A 123 24.25 -2.32 -2.96
N VAL A 124 24.53 -3.45 -3.60
CA VAL A 124 24.93 -4.69 -2.92
C VAL A 124 26.25 -4.48 -2.18
N LEU A 125 27.26 -3.88 -2.82
CA LEU A 125 28.54 -3.59 -2.17
C LEU A 125 28.37 -2.67 -0.96
N GLN A 126 27.56 -1.61 -1.08
CA GLN A 126 27.26 -0.71 0.04
C GLN A 126 26.57 -1.45 1.19
N PHE A 127 25.63 -2.32 0.87
CA PHE A 127 24.89 -3.10 1.86
C PHE A 127 25.78 -4.11 2.59
N GLU A 128 26.64 -4.83 1.86
CA GLU A 128 27.62 -5.76 2.43
C GLU A 128 28.60 -5.03 3.36
N GLN A 129 29.11 -3.86 2.97
CA GLN A 129 29.99 -3.03 3.81
C GLN A 129 29.28 -2.56 5.09
N LEU A 130 28.00 -2.20 4.98
CA LEU A 130 27.20 -1.79 6.11
C LEU A 130 26.97 -2.95 7.09
N GLN A 131 26.65 -4.14 6.59
CA GLN A 131 26.49 -5.36 7.39
C GLN A 131 27.80 -5.75 8.10
N GLN A 132 28.95 -5.63 7.43
CA GLN A 132 30.27 -5.87 8.04
C GLN A 132 30.54 -4.87 9.17
N THR A 133 30.31 -3.58 8.92
CA THR A 133 30.52 -2.52 9.92
C THR A 133 29.66 -2.72 11.17
N VAL A 134 28.41 -3.15 11.00
CA VAL A 134 27.53 -3.48 12.14
C VAL A 134 28.05 -4.68 12.92
N SER A 135 28.47 -5.74 12.22
CA SER A 135 28.98 -6.95 12.84
C SER A 135 30.24 -6.65 13.69
N GLU A 136 31.18 -5.89 13.14
CA GLU A 136 32.39 -5.45 13.86
C GLU A 136 32.09 -4.60 15.10
N ARG A 137 31.07 -3.71 15.03
CA ARG A 137 30.67 -2.87 16.17
C ARG A 137 30.04 -3.66 17.30
N VAL A 138 29.31 -4.73 16.97
CA VAL A 138 28.68 -5.59 17.97
C VAL A 138 29.71 -6.49 18.64
N ASP A 139 30.66 -7.03 17.88
CA ASP A 139 31.75 -7.86 18.41
C ASP A 139 32.73 -7.06 19.30
N GLY A 140 32.87 -5.75 19.07
CA GLY A 140 33.72 -4.86 19.86
C GLY A 140 33.16 -4.38 21.20
N ARG A 141 31.88 -4.68 21.53
CA ARG A 141 31.23 -4.21 22.77
C ARG A 141 31.19 -5.30 23.85
N ASP A 142 31.74 -4.96 25.02
CA ASP A 142 31.66 -5.63 26.32
C ASP A 142 31.79 -7.17 26.36
N ALA A 143 33.01 -7.64 26.68
CA ALA A 143 33.33 -9.05 26.96
C ALA A 143 32.63 -9.64 28.20
N ALA A 144 31.80 -8.87 28.91
CA ALA A 144 31.10 -9.27 30.13
C ALA A 144 29.62 -9.69 29.95
N GLU A 145 29.00 -9.39 28.80
CA GLU A 145 27.61 -9.82 28.52
C GLU A 145 27.49 -11.32 28.23
N GLU A 146 26.31 -11.90 28.51
CA GLU A 146 25.99 -13.28 28.13
C GLU A 146 25.98 -13.41 26.59
N GLU A 147 26.51 -14.53 26.08
CA GLU A 147 26.66 -14.77 24.63
C GLU A 147 25.31 -14.70 23.89
N GLU A 148 24.24 -15.17 24.53
CA GLU A 148 22.88 -15.14 23.99
C GLU A 148 22.32 -13.71 23.86
N GLU A 149 22.60 -12.84 24.84
CA GLU A 149 22.20 -11.43 24.81
C GLU A 149 22.94 -10.67 23.69
N ARG A 150 24.25 -10.93 23.53
CA ARG A 150 25.02 -10.36 22.43
C ARG A 150 24.47 -10.80 21.08
N HIS A 151 24.16 -12.09 20.93
CA HIS A 151 23.60 -12.62 19.69
C HIS A 151 22.24 -11.97 19.36
N ARG A 152 21.34 -11.86 20.34
CA ARG A 152 20.02 -11.24 20.14
C ARG A 152 20.15 -9.78 19.71
N ARG A 153 21.00 -9.01 20.38
CA ARG A 153 21.24 -7.60 20.01
C ARG A 153 21.88 -7.47 18.63
N ALA A 154 22.82 -8.35 18.28
CA ALA A 154 23.41 -8.40 16.95
C ALA A 154 22.33 -8.58 15.88
N VAL A 155 21.44 -9.56 16.08
CA VAL A 155 20.33 -9.86 15.17
C VAL A 155 19.39 -8.65 15.06
N THR A 156 18.92 -8.10 16.18
CA THR A 156 18.03 -6.92 16.17
C THR A 156 18.69 -5.74 15.46
N GLN A 157 19.98 -5.50 15.69
CA GLN A 157 20.68 -4.39 15.06
C GLN A 157 20.88 -4.61 13.55
N GLN A 158 21.18 -5.84 13.10
CA GLN A 158 21.23 -6.17 11.68
C GLN A 158 19.88 -5.96 10.99
N MET A 159 18.77 -6.37 11.63
CA MET A 159 17.41 -6.20 11.11
C MET A 159 17.05 -4.72 10.97
N MET A 160 17.33 -3.91 12.00
CA MET A 160 17.07 -2.46 11.95
C MET A 160 17.96 -1.76 10.93
N THR A 161 19.24 -2.09 10.84
CA THR A 161 20.14 -1.48 9.85
C THR A 161 19.73 -1.83 8.41
N LYS A 162 19.21 -3.03 8.16
CA LYS A 162 18.63 -3.38 6.86
C LYS A 162 17.42 -2.52 6.51
N LEU A 163 16.52 -2.31 7.47
CA LEU A 163 15.36 -1.44 7.30
C LEU A 163 15.81 0.02 7.01
N GLU A 164 16.74 0.55 7.81
CA GLU A 164 17.31 1.89 7.63
C GLU A 164 17.97 2.05 6.26
N PHE A 165 18.78 1.07 5.84
CA PHE A 165 19.41 1.05 4.52
C PHE A 165 18.38 1.22 3.39
N VAL A 166 17.30 0.43 3.41
CA VAL A 166 16.26 0.51 2.37
C VAL A 166 15.59 1.88 2.36
N VAL A 167 15.26 2.43 3.54
CA VAL A 167 14.59 3.73 3.66
C VAL A 167 15.50 4.87 3.21
N GLU A 168 16.74 4.90 3.67
CA GLU A 168 17.71 5.94 3.31
C GLU A 168 18.07 5.89 1.83
N GLN A 169 18.36 4.70 1.30
CA GLN A 169 18.69 4.55 -0.11
C GLN A 169 17.50 4.87 -1.01
N SER A 170 16.26 4.55 -0.61
CA SER A 170 15.08 4.95 -1.37
C SER A 170 14.98 6.47 -1.49
N ALA A 171 15.28 7.21 -0.41
CA ALA A 171 15.30 8.66 -0.43
C ALA A 171 16.45 9.25 -1.28
N LEU A 172 17.60 8.56 -1.33
CA LEU A 172 18.74 8.94 -2.17
C LEU A 172 18.49 8.69 -3.65
N GLU A 173 18.02 7.48 -4.01
CA GLU A 173 17.72 7.09 -5.39
C GLU A 173 16.59 7.94 -5.99
N LEU A 174 15.65 8.43 -5.17
CA LEU A 174 14.64 9.39 -5.63
C LEU A 174 15.26 10.71 -6.14
N ARG A 175 16.43 11.11 -5.62
CA ARG A 175 17.14 12.34 -6.04
C ARG A 175 17.99 12.12 -7.29
N VAL A 176 18.25 10.86 -7.65
CA VAL A 176 19.00 10.52 -8.86
C VAL A 176 18.08 10.69 -10.06
N VAL A 177 18.42 11.65 -10.92
CA VAL A 177 17.74 11.84 -12.20
C VAL A 177 18.45 10.98 -13.24
N ASP A 178 17.79 9.92 -13.67
CA ASP A 178 18.31 9.04 -14.72
C ASP A 178 17.89 9.56 -16.09
N GLU A 179 18.79 10.28 -16.76
CA GLU A 179 18.57 10.82 -18.12
C GLU A 179 18.27 9.71 -19.15
N LYS A 180 18.65 8.45 -18.88
CA LYS A 180 18.42 7.34 -19.80
C LYS A 180 16.99 6.78 -19.70
N VAL A 181 16.30 7.00 -18.58
CA VAL A 181 14.97 6.47 -18.30
C VAL A 181 13.99 7.63 -18.20
N GLU A 182 13.69 8.20 -19.36
CA GLU A 182 12.67 9.24 -19.49
C GLU A 182 11.28 8.61 -19.46
N TRP A 183 10.69 8.47 -18.27
CA TRP A 183 9.29 8.02 -18.11
C TRP A 183 8.30 8.86 -18.93
N THR A 184 8.64 10.11 -19.22
CA THR A 184 7.91 11.01 -20.13
C THR A 184 7.82 10.50 -21.57
N ARG A 185 8.69 9.60 -22.02
CA ARG A 185 8.56 8.91 -23.32
C ARG A 185 7.31 8.03 -23.40
N LEU A 186 6.73 7.61 -22.28
CA LEU A 186 5.40 6.98 -22.30
C LEU A 186 4.31 7.94 -22.81
N LEU A 187 4.52 9.26 -22.68
CA LEU A 187 3.63 10.30 -23.20
C LEU A 187 3.85 10.57 -24.69
N THR A 188 4.98 10.16 -25.29
CA THR A 188 5.24 10.28 -26.73
C THR A 188 4.59 9.18 -27.55
N GLY A 189 4.29 8.04 -26.93
CA GLY A 189 3.48 6.99 -27.53
C GLY A 189 1.97 7.24 -27.51
N LEU A 190 1.49 8.34 -26.91
CA LEU A 190 0.08 8.73 -26.95
C LEU A 190 -0.24 9.45 -28.28
N PRO A 191 -1.34 9.08 -28.98
CA PRO A 191 -1.77 9.74 -30.22
C PRO A 191 -1.83 11.27 -30.12
N ILE A 192 -1.70 11.97 -31.25
CA ILE A 192 -1.94 13.43 -31.29
C ILE A 192 -3.39 13.72 -30.90
N GLU A 193 -4.37 12.90 -31.34
CA GLU A 193 -5.75 13.08 -30.91
C GLU A 193 -5.96 12.78 -29.42
N GLU A 194 -5.21 11.86 -28.80
CA GLU A 194 -5.29 11.60 -27.35
C GLU A 194 -4.52 12.61 -26.52
N ARG A 195 -3.45 13.22 -27.05
CA ARG A 195 -2.81 14.42 -26.48
C ARG A 195 -3.74 15.62 -26.56
N ASP A 196 -4.47 15.73 -27.68
CA ASP A 196 -5.52 16.72 -27.86
C ASP A 196 -6.77 16.38 -27.02
N TYR A 197 -7.10 15.11 -26.78
CA TYR A 197 -8.21 14.66 -25.94
C TYR A 197 -7.88 14.76 -24.44
N LEU A 198 -6.62 14.54 -24.06
CA LEU A 198 -6.07 14.94 -22.75
C LEU A 198 -6.20 16.45 -22.52
N SER A 199 -6.33 17.26 -23.59
CA SER A 199 -6.58 18.71 -23.49
C SER A 199 -8.04 19.13 -23.75
N ARG A 200 -8.90 18.28 -24.33
CA ARG A 200 -10.26 18.65 -24.78
C ARG A 200 -11.41 17.88 -24.12
N ALA A 201 -11.22 16.64 -23.69
CA ALA A 201 -12.24 15.90 -22.95
C ALA A 201 -11.98 15.99 -21.46
N ALA A 202 -12.22 17.20 -20.96
CA ALA A 202 -12.49 17.36 -19.55
C ALA A 202 -13.91 16.82 -19.32
N ASP A 203 -14.05 15.84 -18.43
CA ASP A 203 -15.35 15.28 -18.06
C ASP A 203 -16.23 16.45 -17.59
N GLU A 204 -17.16 16.90 -18.43
CA GLU A 204 -17.87 18.18 -18.26
C GLU A 204 -18.65 18.19 -16.94
N GLN A 205 -19.17 17.03 -16.53
CA GLN A 205 -19.83 16.81 -15.25
C GLN A 205 -18.87 16.93 -14.06
N PHE A 206 -17.64 16.42 -14.16
CA PHE A 206 -16.65 16.60 -13.10
C PHE A 206 -16.24 18.07 -12.99
N MET A 207 -15.99 18.75 -14.11
CA MET A 207 -15.73 20.19 -14.12
C MET A 207 -16.90 20.98 -13.52
N GLU A 208 -18.13 20.60 -13.85
CA GLU A 208 -19.34 21.24 -13.35
C GLU A 208 -19.52 21.00 -11.85
N GLN A 209 -19.40 19.77 -11.37
CA GLN A 209 -19.43 19.40 -9.95
C GLN A 209 -18.39 20.21 -9.15
N MET A 210 -17.18 20.37 -9.70
CA MET A 210 -16.10 21.11 -9.06
C MET A 210 -16.33 22.63 -9.00
N LYS A 211 -17.23 23.20 -9.82
CA LYS A 211 -17.65 24.61 -9.70
C LYS A 211 -18.49 24.87 -8.45
N TYR A 212 -19.28 23.88 -8.02
CA TYR A 212 -20.22 23.99 -6.89
C TYR A 212 -19.60 23.60 -5.53
N LEU A 213 -18.48 22.87 -5.54
CA LEU A 213 -17.74 22.49 -4.34
C LEU A 213 -16.69 23.55 -3.98
N LYS A 214 -17.14 24.66 -3.37
CA LYS A 214 -16.30 25.77 -2.89
C LYS A 214 -16.58 26.11 -1.42
N GLY A 215 -15.62 26.75 -0.75
CA GLY A 215 -15.76 27.18 0.65
C GLY A 215 -15.78 26.00 1.62
N ASP A 216 -16.74 25.98 2.54
CA ASP A 216 -16.87 25.00 3.65
C ASP A 216 -17.00 23.53 3.20
N ARG A 217 -17.19 23.28 1.90
CA ARG A 217 -17.31 21.93 1.30
C ARG A 217 -15.98 21.39 0.76
N GLU A 218 -14.85 21.87 1.27
CA GLU A 218 -13.52 21.45 0.79
C GLU A 218 -13.27 19.95 0.99
N ASN A 219 -13.73 19.35 2.09
CA ASN A 219 -13.63 17.90 2.32
C ASN A 219 -14.43 17.09 1.28
N GLU A 220 -15.61 17.57 0.88
CA GLU A 220 -16.42 16.92 -0.16
C GLU A 220 -15.75 17.05 -1.54
N ARG A 221 -15.08 18.18 -1.77
CA ARG A 221 -14.28 18.42 -2.97
C ARG A 221 -13.12 17.44 -3.06
N GLU A 222 -12.41 17.20 -1.96
CA GLU A 222 -11.33 16.21 -1.91
C GLU A 222 -11.85 14.79 -2.19
N GLY A 223 -12.97 14.42 -1.58
CA GLY A 223 -13.63 13.13 -1.82
C GLY A 223 -14.04 12.95 -3.30
N ALA A 224 -14.60 13.99 -3.92
CA ALA A 224 -14.98 13.95 -5.34
C ALA A 224 -13.76 13.79 -6.26
N ILE A 225 -12.66 14.50 -5.99
CA ILE A 225 -11.39 14.34 -6.74
C ILE A 225 -10.89 12.90 -6.63
N GLN A 226 -10.85 12.34 -5.40
CA GLN A 226 -10.37 10.98 -5.17
C GLN A 226 -11.21 9.95 -5.91
N GLN A 227 -12.54 10.06 -5.81
CA GLN A 227 -13.48 9.16 -6.48
C GLN A 227 -13.33 9.21 -8.00
N HIS A 228 -13.26 10.41 -8.58
CA HIS A 228 -13.11 10.61 -10.01
C HIS A 228 -11.80 10.01 -10.53
N LEU A 229 -10.68 10.34 -9.88
CA LEU A 229 -9.37 9.83 -10.29
C LEU A 229 -9.26 8.31 -10.11
N HIS A 230 -9.85 7.75 -9.05
CA HIS A 230 -9.93 6.30 -8.88
C HIS A 230 -10.75 5.63 -9.99
N GLY A 231 -11.89 6.24 -10.38
CA GLY A 231 -12.70 5.75 -11.49
C GLY A 231 -11.95 5.70 -12.82
N ILE A 232 -11.18 6.75 -13.13
CA ILE A 232 -10.42 6.85 -14.38
C ILE A 232 -9.18 5.94 -14.39
N LEU A 233 -8.45 5.87 -13.28
CA LEU A 233 -7.16 5.17 -13.22
C LEU A 233 -7.33 3.67 -12.91
N VAL A 234 -8.31 3.28 -12.08
CA VAL A 234 -8.38 1.94 -11.49
C VAL A 234 -9.56 1.12 -12.03
N LEU A 235 -10.77 1.66 -12.13
CA LEU A 235 -11.96 0.87 -12.52
C LEU A 235 -11.91 0.40 -13.96
N THR A 236 -11.95 -0.92 -14.18
CA THR A 236 -12.13 -1.52 -15.51
C THR A 236 -13.56 -1.25 -15.99
N ALA A 237 -13.72 -0.88 -17.27
CA ALA A 237 -15.03 -0.89 -17.89
C ALA A 237 -15.67 -2.29 -17.69
N PRO A 238 -16.92 -2.38 -17.23
CA PRO A 238 -17.57 -3.66 -16.97
C PRO A 238 -17.62 -4.49 -18.26
N GLN A 239 -17.26 -5.77 -18.16
CA GLN A 239 -17.31 -6.74 -19.25
C GLN A 239 -18.52 -7.68 -19.05
N ARG A 240 -19.29 -7.93 -20.10
CA ARG A 240 -20.36 -8.94 -20.13
C ARG A 240 -20.08 -9.85 -21.31
N ASN A 241 -19.96 -11.16 -21.04
CA ASN A 241 -19.64 -12.18 -22.06
C ASN A 241 -18.35 -11.90 -22.86
N GLY A 242 -17.31 -11.37 -22.20
CA GLY A 242 -16.03 -11.05 -22.85
C GLY A 242 -16.03 -9.78 -23.70
N GLN A 243 -17.17 -9.10 -23.86
CA GLN A 243 -17.28 -7.81 -24.52
C GLN A 243 -17.42 -6.68 -23.47
N THR A 244 -16.66 -5.61 -23.63
CA THR A 244 -16.81 -4.39 -22.84
C THR A 244 -18.19 -3.79 -23.07
N VAL A 245 -18.99 -3.64 -22.01
CA VAL A 245 -20.40 -3.20 -22.07
C VAL A 245 -20.51 -1.69 -22.34
N ALA A 246 -19.45 -0.92 -22.07
CA ALA A 246 -19.38 0.47 -22.44
C ALA A 246 -19.16 0.60 -23.97
N LYS A 247 -20.07 1.30 -24.67
CA LYS A 247 -19.90 1.68 -26.09
C LYS A 247 -18.64 2.53 -26.33
N THR A 248 -18.05 3.10 -25.28
CA THR A 248 -16.71 3.70 -25.31
C THR A 248 -15.65 2.64 -25.03
N SER A 249 -15.18 1.98 -26.09
CA SER A 249 -13.94 1.18 -26.08
C SER A 249 -12.69 2.00 -25.73
N MET A 250 -12.80 3.32 -25.55
CA MET A 250 -11.74 4.18 -25.06
C MET A 250 -11.52 3.98 -23.55
N HIS A 251 -10.70 2.99 -23.22
CA HIS A 251 -9.92 3.05 -22.00
C HIS A 251 -9.24 4.43 -21.90
N HIS A 252 -9.46 5.16 -20.80
CA HIS A 252 -8.83 6.47 -20.63
C HIS A 252 -7.31 6.39 -20.83
N SER A 253 -6.73 7.34 -21.58
CA SER A 253 -5.29 7.41 -21.86
C SER A 253 -4.41 7.35 -20.59
N LEU A 254 -4.90 7.93 -19.48
CA LEU A 254 -4.25 7.85 -18.16
C LEU A 254 -4.15 6.41 -17.62
N ARG A 255 -5.18 5.59 -17.82
CA ARG A 255 -5.18 4.17 -17.46
C ARG A 255 -4.19 3.39 -18.32
N HIS A 256 -4.11 3.70 -19.60
CA HIS A 256 -3.14 3.06 -20.50
C HIS A 256 -1.70 3.38 -20.13
N LEU A 257 -1.41 4.62 -19.71
CA LEU A 257 -0.11 4.98 -19.16
C LEU A 257 0.23 4.16 -17.91
N LEU A 258 -0.72 4.06 -16.97
CA LEU A 258 -0.56 3.25 -15.75
C LEU A 258 -0.30 1.77 -16.07
N GLN A 259 -1.05 1.21 -17.03
CA GLN A 259 -0.87 -0.18 -17.48
C GLN A 259 0.49 -0.39 -18.17
N ALA A 260 0.93 0.56 -19.00
CA ALA A 260 2.24 0.51 -19.65
C ALA A 260 3.36 0.53 -18.63
N PHE A 261 3.29 1.43 -17.64
CA PHE A 261 4.24 1.46 -16.53
C PHE A 261 4.23 0.15 -15.72
N MET A 262 3.05 -0.37 -15.39
CA MET A 262 2.94 -1.66 -14.69
C MET A 262 3.60 -2.80 -15.46
N ASN A 263 3.46 -2.84 -16.80
CA ASN A 263 4.11 -3.85 -17.63
C ASN A 263 5.63 -3.69 -17.62
N ILE A 264 6.16 -2.46 -17.67
CA ILE A 264 7.59 -2.19 -17.55
C ILE A 264 8.10 -2.61 -16.18
N PHE A 265 7.41 -2.19 -15.11
CA PHE A 265 7.75 -2.52 -13.72
C PHE A 265 7.83 -4.04 -13.52
N ARG A 266 6.80 -4.78 -13.97
CA ARG A 266 6.82 -6.24 -13.94
C ARG A 266 7.97 -6.80 -14.79
N GLY A 267 8.18 -6.26 -15.99
CA GLY A 267 9.30 -6.64 -16.85
C GLY A 267 10.64 -6.53 -16.12
N CYS A 268 10.88 -5.44 -15.39
CA CYS A 268 12.12 -5.14 -14.68
C CYS A 268 12.31 -5.99 -13.41
N TYR A 269 11.27 -6.15 -12.60
CA TYR A 269 11.39 -6.67 -11.24
C TYR A 269 10.81 -8.08 -11.03
N ALA A 270 10.06 -8.64 -11.98
CA ALA A 270 9.42 -9.96 -11.81
C ALA A 270 10.43 -11.11 -11.62
N ASP A 271 11.61 -11.01 -12.23
CA ASP A 271 12.67 -12.01 -12.08
C ASP A 271 13.17 -12.12 -10.62
N LEU A 272 13.05 -11.03 -9.84
CA LEU A 272 13.38 -11.00 -8.42
C LEU A 272 12.27 -11.62 -7.54
N LEU A 273 11.01 -11.57 -7.99
CA LEU A 273 9.86 -12.13 -7.27
C LEU A 273 9.80 -13.66 -7.30
N GLN A 274 10.32 -14.28 -8.36
CA GLN A 274 10.34 -15.75 -8.51
C GLN A 274 11.14 -16.47 -7.40
N TYR A 275 11.90 -15.73 -6.60
CA TYR A 275 12.71 -16.26 -5.51
C TYR A 275 11.99 -16.25 -4.14
N GLY A 276 10.93 -15.45 -3.96
CA GLY A 276 10.25 -15.26 -2.68
C GLY A 276 9.21 -16.33 -2.31
N GLY A 277 9.06 -17.40 -3.09
CA GLY A 277 7.91 -18.30 -3.01
C GLY A 277 8.20 -19.72 -2.52
N GLN A 278 9.20 -20.42 -3.06
CA GLN A 278 9.44 -21.84 -2.79
C GLN A 278 10.73 -22.25 -3.52
N GLY A 279 11.81 -22.53 -2.78
CA GLY A 279 13.01 -23.05 -3.41
C GLY A 279 14.23 -23.13 -2.52
N CYS A 280 14.40 -24.26 -1.83
CA CYS A 280 15.74 -24.77 -1.56
C CYS A 280 16.37 -25.12 -2.92
N GLY A 281 17.16 -24.22 -3.50
CA GLY A 281 17.87 -24.48 -4.75
C GLY A 281 18.76 -23.31 -5.17
N PRO A 282 20.09 -23.49 -5.26
CA PRO A 282 20.99 -22.44 -5.71
C PRO A 282 20.91 -22.35 -7.23
N ARG A 283 20.10 -21.41 -7.76
CA ARG A 283 20.46 -20.79 -9.04
C ARG A 283 21.49 -19.71 -8.71
N ALA A 284 22.72 -19.91 -9.17
CA ALA A 284 23.82 -18.99 -8.96
C ALA A 284 23.42 -17.56 -9.38
N GLY A 285 23.31 -16.63 -8.42
CA GLY A 285 23.35 -15.19 -8.70
C GLY A 285 22.24 -14.28 -8.15
N VAL A 286 21.17 -14.75 -7.49
CA VAL A 286 20.15 -13.84 -6.90
C VAL A 286 19.95 -14.16 -5.41
N SER A 287 20.52 -13.34 -4.53
CA SER A 287 20.38 -13.43 -3.06
C SER A 287 19.22 -12.58 -2.55
N VAL A 288 18.73 -12.86 -1.33
CA VAL A 288 17.75 -11.99 -0.63
C VAL A 288 18.30 -10.56 -0.49
N ASP A 289 19.61 -10.42 -0.32
CA ASP A 289 20.29 -9.13 -0.27
C ASP A 289 20.17 -8.38 -1.60
N ARG A 290 20.27 -9.07 -2.75
CA ARG A 290 20.00 -8.47 -4.06
C ARG A 290 18.56 -8.00 -4.22
N VAL A 291 17.58 -8.74 -3.70
CA VAL A 291 16.17 -8.27 -3.70
C VAL A 291 16.02 -7.04 -2.81
N THR A 292 16.66 -7.02 -1.64
CA THR A 292 16.67 -5.89 -0.71
C THR A 292 17.27 -4.64 -1.35
N CYS A 293 18.42 -4.77 -2.03
CA CYS A 293 19.09 -3.69 -2.75
C CYS A 293 18.32 -3.19 -3.98
N ALA A 294 17.37 -3.97 -4.51
CA ALA A 294 16.50 -3.52 -5.59
C ALA A 294 15.31 -2.67 -5.12
N LEU A 295 14.93 -2.73 -3.83
CA LEU A 295 13.80 -1.98 -3.28
C LEU A 295 13.95 -0.45 -3.44
N PRO A 296 15.12 0.18 -3.18
CA PRO A 296 15.31 1.61 -3.43
C PRO A 296 15.05 2.02 -4.88
N LEU A 297 15.48 1.20 -5.84
CA LEU A 297 15.29 1.45 -7.27
C LEU A 297 13.81 1.35 -7.65
N ALA A 298 13.11 0.34 -7.12
CA ALA A 298 11.68 0.17 -7.32
C ALA A 298 10.87 1.33 -6.70
N ALA A 299 11.26 1.80 -5.51
CA ALA A 299 10.63 2.93 -4.84
C ALA A 299 10.82 4.24 -5.63
N ALA A 300 12.03 4.48 -6.15
CA ALA A 300 12.33 5.62 -7.01
C ALA A 300 11.48 5.59 -8.30
N ASP A 301 11.42 4.45 -8.99
CA ASP A 301 10.63 4.30 -10.24
C ASP A 301 9.15 4.64 -10.04
N VAL A 302 8.54 4.07 -9.00
CA VAL A 302 7.12 4.31 -8.69
C VAL A 302 6.88 5.76 -8.30
N THR A 303 7.76 6.36 -7.50
CA THR A 303 7.60 7.74 -7.03
C THR A 303 7.80 8.76 -8.16
N GLN A 304 8.81 8.56 -9.01
CA GLN A 304 9.07 9.40 -10.19
C GLN A 304 7.90 9.31 -11.19
N PHE A 305 7.42 8.09 -11.48
CA PHE A 305 6.26 7.92 -12.35
C PHE A 305 4.99 8.52 -11.75
N ALA A 306 4.76 8.39 -10.43
CA ALA A 306 3.64 9.03 -9.74
C ALA A 306 3.67 10.55 -9.89
N ALA A 307 4.84 11.17 -9.77
CA ALA A 307 5.00 12.61 -9.94
C ALA A 307 4.65 13.05 -11.38
N ILE A 308 5.11 12.31 -12.39
CA ILE A 308 4.79 12.59 -13.80
C ILE A 308 3.30 12.41 -14.06
N LEU A 309 2.70 11.31 -13.59
CA LEU A 309 1.28 11.06 -13.79
C LEU A 309 0.42 12.12 -13.08
N ALA A 310 0.81 12.58 -11.89
CA ALA A 310 0.15 13.69 -11.22
C ALA A 310 0.26 15.01 -12.00
N GLN A 311 1.40 15.28 -12.64
CA GLN A 311 1.56 16.43 -13.54
C GLN A 311 0.66 16.33 -14.77
N VAL A 312 0.54 15.15 -15.38
CA VAL A 312 -0.37 14.91 -16.52
C VAL A 312 -1.83 15.10 -16.11
N VAL A 313 -2.23 14.61 -14.93
CA VAL A 313 -3.57 14.83 -14.38
C VAL A 313 -3.82 16.32 -14.15
N MET A 314 -2.87 17.04 -13.55
CA MET A 314 -2.98 18.49 -13.34
C MET A 314 -3.02 19.26 -14.66
N PHE A 315 -2.31 18.81 -15.69
CA PHE A 315 -2.39 19.40 -17.03
C PHE A 315 -3.77 19.17 -17.67
N LYS A 316 -4.31 17.96 -17.54
CA LYS A 316 -5.67 17.61 -18.01
C LYS A 316 -6.77 18.40 -17.27
N TYR A 317 -6.59 18.67 -15.98
CA TYR A 317 -7.55 19.39 -15.15
C TYR A 317 -6.91 20.65 -14.52
N PRO A 318 -6.75 21.77 -15.27
CA PRO A 318 -6.04 22.97 -14.81
C PRO A 318 -6.62 23.58 -13.53
N PHE A 319 -7.92 23.44 -13.28
CA PHE A 319 -8.58 23.94 -12.06
C PHE A 319 -8.15 23.21 -10.77
N LEU A 320 -7.45 22.07 -10.88
CA LEU A 320 -6.84 21.38 -9.74
C LEU A 320 -5.45 21.95 -9.38
N GLN A 321 -4.86 22.78 -10.25
CA GLN A 321 -3.57 23.42 -9.98
C GLN A 321 -3.69 24.64 -9.04
N SER A 322 -4.89 25.21 -8.93
CA SER A 322 -5.12 26.50 -8.27
C SER A 322 -5.00 26.47 -6.74
N GLY A 323 -5.13 25.29 -6.11
CA GLY A 323 -5.10 25.15 -4.65
C GLY A 323 -4.14 24.07 -4.16
N ASP A 324 -3.42 24.35 -3.06
CA ASP A 324 -2.44 23.43 -2.46
C ASP A 324 -3.09 22.13 -1.94
N SER A 325 -4.29 22.23 -1.37
CA SER A 325 -5.10 21.08 -0.94
C SER A 325 -5.42 20.16 -2.12
N GLN A 326 -5.88 20.73 -3.23
CA GLN A 326 -6.22 19.99 -4.45
C GLN A 326 -4.99 19.32 -5.07
N ARG A 327 -3.86 20.02 -5.14
CA ARG A 327 -2.60 19.43 -5.63
C ARG A 327 -2.16 18.23 -4.79
N LYS A 328 -2.24 18.35 -3.46
CA LYS A 328 -1.97 17.23 -2.53
C LYS A 328 -2.95 16.08 -2.75
N THR A 329 -4.24 16.36 -2.92
CA THR A 329 -5.26 15.33 -3.16
C THR A 329 -5.03 14.59 -4.47
N VAL A 330 -4.64 15.28 -5.54
CA VAL A 330 -4.26 14.65 -6.82
C VAL A 330 -3.06 13.73 -6.63
N GLN A 331 -1.99 14.22 -5.99
CA GLN A 331 -0.79 13.42 -5.71
C GLN A 331 -1.12 12.17 -4.89
N LYS A 332 -1.93 12.30 -3.83
CA LYS A 332 -2.40 11.18 -3.00
C LYS A 332 -3.20 10.16 -3.81
N SER A 333 -4.11 10.64 -4.66
CA SER A 333 -4.99 9.77 -5.47
C SER A 333 -4.22 9.00 -6.53
N VAL A 334 -3.26 9.66 -7.20
CA VAL A 334 -2.40 9.04 -8.21
C VAL A 334 -1.51 7.97 -7.56
N LEU A 335 -0.92 8.28 -6.41
CA LEU A 335 -0.11 7.29 -5.68
C LEU A 335 -0.96 6.11 -5.22
N ALA A 336 -2.17 6.34 -4.69
CA ALA A 336 -3.09 5.27 -4.31
C ALA A 336 -3.43 4.34 -5.48
N ALA A 337 -3.76 4.91 -6.65
CA ALA A 337 -4.04 4.14 -7.86
C ALA A 337 -2.83 3.32 -8.35
N LEU A 338 -1.62 3.87 -8.24
CA LEU A 338 -0.38 3.15 -8.53
C LEU A 338 -0.18 1.98 -7.58
N PHE A 339 -0.39 2.18 -6.28
CA PHE A 339 -0.30 1.12 -5.29
C PHE A 339 -1.32 0.01 -5.54
N ASP A 340 -2.57 0.35 -5.88
CA ASP A 340 -3.58 -0.64 -6.26
C ASP A 340 -3.16 -1.47 -7.48
N ALA A 341 -2.59 -0.83 -8.51
CA ALA A 341 -2.16 -1.51 -9.73
C ALA A 341 -0.90 -2.38 -9.52
N LEU A 342 0.05 -1.90 -8.70
CA LEU A 342 1.35 -2.54 -8.50
C LEU A 342 1.36 -3.52 -7.33
N GLN A 343 0.31 -3.56 -6.51
CA GLN A 343 0.30 -4.25 -5.22
C GLN A 343 0.92 -5.66 -5.26
N PRO A 344 0.53 -6.59 -6.17
CA PRO A 344 1.09 -7.93 -6.15
C PRO A 344 2.61 -7.97 -6.39
N ALA A 345 3.11 -7.08 -7.25
CA ALA A 345 4.52 -7.04 -7.60
C ALA A 345 5.34 -6.23 -6.58
N LEU A 346 4.90 -5.00 -6.27
CA LEU A 346 5.61 -4.12 -5.35
C LEU A 346 5.61 -4.69 -3.93
N HIS A 347 4.44 -5.05 -3.39
CA HIS A 347 4.36 -5.64 -2.05
C HIS A 347 5.10 -6.98 -1.98
N GLY A 348 5.05 -7.77 -3.06
CA GLY A 348 5.80 -9.03 -3.16
C GLY A 348 7.32 -8.84 -3.00
N LEU A 349 7.90 -7.76 -3.53
CA LEU A 349 9.33 -7.48 -3.39
C LEU A 349 9.70 -7.16 -1.93
N TYR A 350 8.89 -6.35 -1.26
CA TYR A 350 9.11 -6.00 0.15
C TYR A 350 8.94 -7.24 1.04
N VAL A 351 7.88 -8.03 0.83
CA VAL A 351 7.67 -9.29 1.57
C VAL A 351 8.83 -10.26 1.36
N ALA A 352 9.27 -10.46 0.11
CA ALA A 352 10.41 -11.34 -0.18
C ALA A 352 11.71 -10.88 0.50
N SER A 353 11.87 -9.56 0.69
CA SER A 353 13.06 -8.99 1.34
C SER A 353 13.00 -9.10 2.85
N PHE A 354 11.83 -8.89 3.48
CA PHE A 354 11.68 -8.79 4.94
C PHE A 354 10.99 -10.00 5.59
N GLN A 355 10.79 -11.10 4.86
CA GLN A 355 10.08 -12.28 5.35
C GLN A 355 10.67 -12.84 6.65
N ARG A 356 12.00 -12.86 6.78
CA ARG A 356 12.68 -13.39 7.96
C ARG A 356 12.45 -12.48 9.17
N GLU A 357 12.58 -11.18 8.96
CA GLU A 357 12.42 -10.16 9.98
C GLU A 357 10.98 -10.12 10.50
N ASP A 358 10.01 -10.22 9.60
CA ASP A 358 8.60 -10.30 9.92
C ASP A 358 8.27 -11.56 10.74
N ALA A 359 8.82 -12.73 10.38
CA ALA A 359 8.61 -13.97 11.13
C ALA A 359 9.18 -13.91 12.55
N ILE A 360 10.40 -13.38 12.72
CA ILE A 360 11.01 -13.22 14.04
C ILE A 360 10.16 -12.28 14.92
N LEU A 361 9.68 -11.17 14.36
CA LEU A 361 8.84 -10.24 15.09
C LEU A 361 7.49 -10.85 15.46
N GLU A 362 6.91 -11.68 14.59
CA GLU A 362 5.69 -12.42 14.87
C GLU A 362 5.87 -13.39 16.05
N ASP A 363 6.96 -14.15 16.07
CA ASP A 363 7.32 -15.05 17.17
C ASP A 363 7.49 -14.27 18.50
N VAL A 364 8.21 -13.15 18.47
CA VAL A 364 8.39 -12.28 19.64
C VAL A 364 7.05 -11.72 20.12
N ALA A 365 6.21 -11.24 19.19
CA ALA A 365 4.90 -10.72 19.53
C ALA A 365 3.97 -11.79 20.10
N GLU A 366 4.04 -13.03 19.62
CA GLU A 366 3.29 -14.16 20.17
C GLU A 366 3.72 -14.48 21.61
N LEU A 367 5.03 -14.55 21.88
CA LEU A 367 5.58 -14.77 23.21
C LEU A 367 5.19 -13.66 24.18
N CYS A 368 5.22 -12.40 23.74
CA CYS A 368 4.88 -11.25 24.55
C CYS A 368 3.37 -11.08 24.75
N ARG A 369 2.54 -11.82 24.01
CA ARG A 369 1.09 -11.57 23.95
C ARG A 369 0.38 -11.82 25.26
N THR A 370 0.93 -12.57 26.21
CA THR A 370 0.31 -12.79 27.53
C THR A 370 0.97 -11.99 28.66
N ASN A 371 2.02 -11.23 28.35
CA ASN A 371 2.80 -10.53 29.38
C ASN A 371 2.05 -9.31 29.95
N THR A 372 2.44 -8.90 31.15
CA THR A 372 1.85 -7.73 31.83
C THR A 372 2.43 -6.43 31.30
N LEU A 373 1.82 -5.28 31.63
CA LEU A 373 2.30 -3.97 31.16
C LEU A 373 3.68 -3.59 31.72
N GLU A 374 4.08 -4.17 32.86
CA GLU A 374 5.42 -4.04 33.42
C GLU A 374 6.50 -4.60 32.50
N TYR A 375 6.21 -5.71 31.81
CA TYR A 375 7.13 -6.35 30.87
C TYR A 375 7.51 -5.39 29.73
N PHE A 376 6.54 -4.59 29.27
CA PHE A 376 6.74 -3.59 28.22
C PHE A 376 7.31 -2.27 28.75
N GLU A 377 7.66 -2.20 30.04
CA GLU A 377 8.17 -0.98 30.69
C GLU A 377 7.21 0.22 30.64
N VAL A 378 5.89 -0.04 30.49
CA VAL A 378 4.89 1.03 30.48
C VAL A 378 4.78 1.61 31.88
N LYS A 379 5.01 2.93 32.01
CA LYS A 379 4.92 3.63 33.31
C LYS A 379 3.49 3.55 33.87
N PRO A 380 3.31 3.41 35.19
CA PRO A 380 1.99 3.28 35.82
C PRO A 380 0.96 4.35 35.41
N LEU A 381 1.42 5.58 35.17
CA LEU A 381 0.60 6.69 34.70
C LEU A 381 -0.10 6.40 33.36
N PHE A 382 0.54 5.67 32.45
CA PHE A 382 0.00 5.39 31.11
C PHE A 382 -0.62 4.00 30.99
N ARG A 383 -0.73 3.25 32.09
CA ARG A 383 -1.42 1.95 32.09
C ARG A 383 -2.93 2.10 32.11
N LEU A 384 -3.45 3.21 32.64
CA LEU A 384 -4.89 3.49 32.75
C LEU A 384 -5.66 2.35 33.47
N ASP A 385 -4.99 1.64 34.37
CA ASP A 385 -5.49 0.47 35.11
C ASP A 385 -5.80 0.79 36.58
N GLY A 386 -5.67 2.06 36.98
CA GLY A 386 -5.82 2.52 38.36
C GLY A 386 -4.57 2.37 39.24
N SER A 387 -3.46 1.84 38.71
CA SER A 387 -2.23 1.61 39.49
C SER A 387 -1.49 2.88 39.92
N TRP A 388 -1.80 4.03 39.29
CA TRP A 388 -1.18 5.32 39.61
C TRP A 388 -1.64 5.91 40.95
N SER A 389 -2.92 5.76 41.32
CA SER A 389 -3.48 6.37 42.55
C SER A 389 -3.35 5.42 43.74
N SER A 390 -2.23 5.54 44.46
CA SER A 390 -1.97 4.84 45.74
C SER A 390 -3.03 5.09 46.83
N THR A 391 -3.90 6.08 46.65
CA THR A 391 -4.96 6.47 47.58
C THR A 391 -6.31 5.77 47.38
N GLN A 392 -6.53 5.03 46.28
CA GLN A 392 -7.88 4.51 45.97
C GLN A 392 -8.12 3.03 46.27
N HIS A 393 -7.13 2.19 46.57
CA HIS A 393 -7.35 0.74 46.75
C HIS A 393 -6.79 0.20 48.09
N GLN A 394 -7.59 0.38 49.16
CA GLN A 394 -7.63 -0.54 50.31
C GLN A 394 -8.46 -1.80 50.01
N GLY A 395 -8.99 -1.95 48.79
CA GLY A 395 -9.57 -3.19 48.28
C GLY A 395 -8.51 -4.02 47.54
N THR A 396 -8.69 -5.34 47.54
CA THR A 396 -7.91 -6.33 46.78
C THR A 396 -7.46 -5.77 45.43
N LEU A 397 -6.14 -5.61 45.27
CA LEU A 397 -5.52 -5.21 44.01
C LEU A 397 -6.05 -6.14 42.89
N PRO A 398 -6.60 -5.59 41.79
CA PRO A 398 -7.05 -6.42 40.67
C PRO A 398 -5.91 -7.29 40.16
N ASP A 399 -6.25 -8.49 39.71
CA ASP A 399 -5.31 -9.46 39.11
C ASP A 399 -4.56 -8.81 37.93
N GLY A 400 -3.35 -9.25 37.64
CA GLY A 400 -2.55 -8.73 36.52
C GLY A 400 -3.29 -8.80 35.18
N ASN A 401 -4.12 -9.84 35.01
CA ASN A 401 -4.98 -10.00 33.84
C ASN A 401 -6.11 -8.96 33.79
N GLU A 402 -6.73 -8.64 34.92
CA GLU A 402 -7.80 -7.64 34.98
C GLU A 402 -7.27 -6.24 34.66
N ARG A 403 -6.09 -5.89 35.19
CA ARG A 403 -5.42 -4.62 34.87
C ARG A 403 -5.13 -4.49 33.38
N ARG A 404 -4.61 -5.57 32.80
CA ARG A 404 -4.37 -5.61 31.36
C ARG A 404 -5.64 -5.41 30.55
N LEU A 405 -6.74 -6.06 30.92
CA LEU A 405 -8.03 -5.91 30.24
C LEU A 405 -8.57 -4.47 30.35
N LEU A 406 -8.37 -3.80 31.50
CA LEU A 406 -8.72 -2.38 31.65
C LEU A 406 -7.92 -1.50 30.69
N THR A 407 -6.59 -1.68 30.62
CA THR A 407 -5.75 -0.93 29.68
C THR A 407 -6.17 -1.14 28.23
N LEU A 408 -6.43 -2.40 27.84
CA LEU A 408 -6.90 -2.74 26.49
C LEU A 408 -8.22 -2.05 26.13
N ARG A 409 -9.13 -1.87 27.10
CA ARG A 409 -10.39 -1.15 26.87
C ARG A 409 -10.16 0.32 26.59
N HIS A 410 -9.30 0.97 27.36
CA HIS A 410 -8.98 2.39 27.17
C HIS A 410 -8.29 2.66 25.83
N TYR A 411 -7.37 1.78 25.41
CA TYR A 411 -6.68 1.90 24.12
C TYR A 411 -7.35 1.15 22.95
N SER A 412 -8.62 0.74 23.10
CA SER A 412 -9.33 -0.04 22.08
C SER A 412 -9.40 0.64 20.71
N ALA A 413 -9.55 1.97 20.67
CA ALA A 413 -9.54 2.75 19.43
C ALA A 413 -8.16 2.72 18.74
N ALA A 414 -7.08 2.93 19.50
CA ALA A 414 -5.71 2.83 19.01
C ALA A 414 -5.44 1.42 18.46
N ILE A 415 -5.77 0.37 19.22
CA ILE A 415 -5.62 -1.03 18.81
C ILE A 415 -6.44 -1.33 17.55
N TYR A 416 -7.66 -0.80 17.45
CA TYR A 416 -8.49 -0.95 16.25
C TYR A 416 -7.84 -0.33 15.03
N HIS A 417 -7.32 0.90 15.13
CA HIS A 417 -6.64 1.55 14.02
C HIS A 417 -5.37 0.81 13.62
N THR A 418 -4.58 0.35 14.59
CA THR A 418 -3.37 -0.45 14.36
C THR A 418 -3.69 -1.77 13.65
N ASN A 419 -4.70 -2.52 14.11
CA ASN A 419 -5.11 -3.78 13.47
C ASN A 419 -5.55 -3.58 12.00
N ASN A 420 -6.19 -2.46 11.70
CA ASN A 420 -6.65 -2.15 10.35
C ASN A 420 -5.59 -1.43 9.49
N LEU A 421 -4.31 -1.39 9.90
CA LEU A 421 -3.26 -0.81 9.04
C LEU A 421 -3.07 -1.60 7.76
N SER A 422 -3.18 -2.93 7.82
CA SER A 422 -3.02 -3.83 6.66
C SER A 422 -4.15 -3.68 5.65
N SER A 423 -5.35 -3.24 6.07
CA SER A 423 -6.50 -3.04 5.16
C SER A 423 -6.31 -1.84 4.24
N GLU A 424 -5.54 -0.83 4.68
CA GLU A 424 -5.20 0.31 3.84
C GLU A 424 -4.18 -0.09 2.79
N ARG A 425 -4.37 0.39 1.55
CA ARG A 425 -3.45 0.08 0.44
C ARG A 425 -2.51 1.24 0.11
N SER A 426 -2.99 2.47 0.29
CA SER A 426 -2.17 3.66 0.06
C SER A 426 -1.19 3.88 1.21
N PRO A 427 0.12 4.10 0.94
CA PRO A 427 1.11 4.37 1.97
C PRO A 427 0.77 5.66 2.74
N ILE A 428 0.24 6.69 2.08
CA ILE A 428 -0.14 7.93 2.74
C ILE A 428 -1.33 7.72 3.68
N ALA A 429 -2.34 6.94 3.27
CA ALA A 429 -3.49 6.63 4.12
C ALA A 429 -3.06 5.80 5.36
N LYS A 430 -2.10 4.88 5.20
CA LYS A 430 -1.48 4.15 6.31
C LYS A 430 -0.75 5.09 7.27
N LEU A 431 0.05 6.02 6.76
CA LEU A 431 0.75 7.03 7.59
C LEU A 431 -0.22 7.92 8.37
N GLU A 432 -1.29 8.40 7.72
CA GLU A 432 -2.33 9.18 8.39
C GLU A 432 -3.03 8.34 9.47
N ARG A 433 -3.24 7.04 9.24
CA ARG A 433 -3.79 6.13 10.26
C ARG A 433 -2.81 5.91 11.41
N LEU A 434 -1.50 5.79 11.17
CA LEU A 434 -0.48 5.71 12.21
C LEU A 434 -0.43 7.00 13.06
N ALA A 435 -0.52 8.17 12.43
CA ALA A 435 -0.63 9.43 13.15
C ALA A 435 -1.88 9.46 14.04
N ARG A 436 -3.03 8.98 13.53
CA ARG A 436 -4.25 8.85 14.33
C ARG A 436 -4.08 7.90 15.52
N VAL A 437 -3.32 6.80 15.39
CA VAL A 437 -3.02 5.92 16.55
C VAL A 437 -2.36 6.70 17.68
N CYS A 438 -1.37 7.55 17.36
CA CYS A 438 -0.71 8.40 18.36
C CYS A 438 -1.69 9.41 18.99
N GLU A 439 -2.58 10.00 18.19
CA GLU A 439 -3.63 10.91 18.67
C GLU A 439 -4.67 10.19 19.55
N GLU A 440 -5.07 8.96 19.21
CA GLU A 440 -5.97 8.13 20.02
C GLU A 440 -5.35 7.78 21.38
N ILE A 441 -4.05 7.50 21.41
CA ILE A 441 -3.31 7.23 22.65
C ILE A 441 -3.35 8.46 23.57
N ASP A 442 -2.97 9.63 23.05
CA ASP A 442 -2.98 10.88 23.79
C ASP A 442 -4.38 11.23 24.30
N ARG A 443 -5.40 11.05 23.44
CA ARG A 443 -6.80 11.26 23.81
C ARG A 443 -7.26 10.31 24.91
N ALA A 444 -6.93 9.03 24.81
CA ALA A 444 -7.32 8.03 25.80
C ALA A 444 -6.75 8.36 27.19
N VAL A 445 -5.49 8.80 27.27
CA VAL A 445 -4.86 9.23 28.52
C VAL A 445 -5.59 10.44 29.10
N LYS A 446 -5.80 11.49 28.29
CA LYS A 446 -6.47 12.72 28.75
C LYS A 446 -7.90 12.45 29.22
N SER A 447 -8.68 11.73 28.41
CA SER A 447 -10.07 11.39 28.76
C SER A 447 -10.17 10.50 30.00
N TYR A 448 -9.21 9.61 30.26
CA TYR A 448 -9.19 8.81 31.48
C TYR A 448 -9.06 9.69 32.73
N TYR A 449 -8.12 10.63 32.72
CA TYR A 449 -7.85 11.49 33.87
C TYR A 449 -8.88 12.61 34.05
N GLU A 450 -9.51 13.09 32.97
CA GLU A 450 -10.62 14.06 33.03
C GLU A 450 -11.82 13.54 33.85
N LEU A 451 -12.05 12.21 33.86
CA LEU A 451 -13.15 11.57 34.58
C LEU A 451 -12.86 11.39 36.08
N LEU A 452 -11.62 11.59 36.52
CA LEU A 452 -11.23 11.45 37.92
C LEU A 452 -11.44 12.75 38.71
N PRO A 453 -11.67 12.67 40.05
CA PRO A 453 -11.74 13.85 40.89
C PRO A 453 -10.46 14.69 40.79
N VAL A 454 -10.57 16.03 40.77
CA VAL A 454 -9.44 16.97 40.60
C VAL A 454 -8.28 16.69 41.57
N ALA A 455 -8.57 16.25 42.80
CA ALA A 455 -7.56 15.91 43.80
C ALA A 455 -6.69 14.68 43.45
N CYS A 456 -7.12 13.87 42.48
CA CYS A 456 -6.44 12.66 42.01
C CYS A 456 -5.91 12.80 40.59
N GLN A 457 -6.08 13.97 39.96
CA GLN A 457 -5.60 14.21 38.61
C GLN A 457 -4.09 14.51 38.64
N PRO A 458 -3.29 13.88 37.76
CA PRO A 458 -1.91 14.28 37.53
C PRO A 458 -1.84 15.72 37.00
N SER A 459 -0.69 16.37 37.10
CA SER A 459 -0.54 17.70 36.49
C SER A 459 -0.61 17.61 34.96
N PRO A 460 -1.02 18.67 34.24
CA PRO A 460 -1.05 18.67 32.77
C PRO A 460 0.31 18.34 32.15
N GLU A 461 1.41 18.76 32.77
CA GLU A 461 2.77 18.46 32.33
C GLU A 461 3.13 16.98 32.49
N GLN A 462 2.63 16.32 33.54
CA GLN A 462 2.82 14.88 33.76
C GLN A 462 2.01 14.03 32.78
N MET A 463 0.85 14.53 32.31
CA MET A 463 0.03 13.84 31.31
C MET A 463 0.64 13.87 29.91
N ASN A 464 1.57 14.80 29.63
CA ASN A 464 2.23 14.87 28.33
C ASN A 464 3.24 13.73 28.19
N MET A 465 2.95 12.83 27.25
CA MET A 465 3.77 11.65 27.00
C MET A 465 5.06 12.05 26.27
N THR A 466 6.20 11.61 26.80
CA THR A 466 7.49 11.69 26.12
C THR A 466 7.59 10.63 25.02
N THR A 467 8.52 10.81 24.07
CA THR A 467 8.72 9.84 22.98
C THR A 467 9.06 8.44 23.51
N GLU A 468 9.87 8.33 24.56
CA GLU A 468 10.24 7.05 25.17
C GLU A 468 9.01 6.34 25.75
N GLU A 469 8.14 7.06 26.46
CA GLU A 469 6.90 6.53 27.02
C GLU A 469 5.89 6.14 25.93
N LEU A 470 5.86 6.88 24.83
CA LEU A 470 5.05 6.52 23.66
C LEU A 470 5.56 5.24 23.01
N CYS A 471 6.87 5.03 22.92
CA CYS A 471 7.45 3.82 22.32
C CYS A 471 7.14 2.56 23.13
N THR A 472 7.24 2.62 24.46
CA THR A 472 6.90 1.48 25.34
C THR A 472 5.41 1.11 25.22
N LEU A 473 4.53 2.12 25.21
CA LEU A 473 3.10 1.92 25.05
C LEU A 473 2.73 1.44 23.63
N LEU A 474 3.35 1.99 22.59
CA LEU A 474 3.16 1.52 21.21
C LEU A 474 3.60 0.06 21.06
N SER A 475 4.67 -0.36 21.72
CA SER A 475 5.12 -1.76 21.71
C SER A 475 4.02 -2.70 22.25
N PHE A 476 3.40 -2.32 23.37
CA PHE A 476 2.25 -3.05 23.92
C PHE A 476 1.04 -3.04 22.97
N ILE A 477 0.73 -1.90 22.34
CA ILE A 477 -0.38 -1.76 21.40
C ILE A 477 -0.15 -2.61 20.14
N LEU A 478 1.07 -2.64 19.60
CA LEU A 478 1.45 -3.47 18.46
C LEU A 478 1.23 -4.95 18.77
N VAL A 479 1.74 -5.46 19.90
CA VAL A 479 1.53 -6.85 20.33
C VAL A 479 0.04 -7.18 20.55
N SER A 480 -0.73 -6.21 21.04
CA SER A 480 -2.17 -6.35 21.25
C SER A 480 -2.96 -6.29 19.94
N ALA A 481 -2.38 -5.71 18.88
CA ALA A 481 -2.92 -5.61 17.54
C ALA A 481 -2.34 -6.72 16.63
N GLN A 482 -2.84 -7.95 16.79
CA GLN A 482 -2.34 -9.16 16.12
C GLN A 482 -2.11 -9.00 14.61
N SER A 483 -3.01 -8.34 13.89
CA SER A 483 -2.89 -8.18 12.43
C SER A 483 -1.84 -7.15 12.01
N SER A 484 -1.38 -6.30 12.93
CA SER A 484 -0.32 -5.32 12.68
C SER A 484 1.08 -5.89 12.86
N CYS A 485 1.24 -6.98 13.63
CA CYS A 485 2.52 -7.69 13.73
C CYS A 485 2.81 -8.50 12.45
N LEU A 486 1.77 -8.91 11.73
CA LEU A 486 1.90 -9.54 10.43
C LEU A 486 2.50 -8.54 9.44
N HIS A 487 3.70 -8.84 8.96
CA HIS A 487 4.44 -8.03 7.99
C HIS A 487 4.92 -6.66 8.50
N ALA A 488 5.19 -6.47 9.79
CA ALA A 488 5.53 -5.14 10.31
C ALA A 488 6.81 -4.54 9.69
N PHE A 489 7.90 -5.29 9.51
CA PHE A 489 9.11 -4.81 8.83
C PHE A 489 8.83 -4.49 7.37
N THR A 490 8.09 -5.36 6.67
CA THR A 490 7.63 -5.10 5.30
C THR A 490 6.86 -3.77 5.21
N GLN A 491 5.91 -3.54 6.13
CA GLN A 491 5.11 -2.31 6.14
C GLN A 491 5.97 -1.09 6.49
N LEU A 492 6.87 -1.18 7.48
CA LEU A 492 7.76 -0.07 7.85
C LEU A 492 8.70 0.30 6.70
N ALA A 493 9.28 -0.69 6.02
CA ALA A 493 10.16 -0.48 4.87
C ALA A 493 9.41 0.20 3.73
N LEU A 494 8.19 -0.28 3.42
CA LEU A 494 7.35 0.31 2.39
C LEU A 494 6.95 1.75 2.76
N LEU A 495 6.47 1.99 3.98
CA LEU A 495 6.08 3.33 4.41
C LEU A 495 7.27 4.29 4.39
N GLY A 496 8.44 3.89 4.91
CA GLY A 496 9.64 4.71 4.89
C GLY A 496 10.11 5.05 3.46
N SER A 497 10.05 4.08 2.55
CA SER A 497 10.49 4.27 1.16
C SER A 497 9.59 5.20 0.33
N PHE A 498 8.31 5.32 0.71
CA PHE A 498 7.31 6.10 -0.01
C PHE A 498 6.80 7.33 0.74
N THR A 499 7.43 7.71 1.86
CA THR A 499 7.06 8.91 2.61
C THR A 499 7.63 10.16 1.91
N PRO A 500 6.80 11.07 1.39
CA PRO A 500 7.29 12.32 0.80
C PRO A 500 7.98 13.20 1.85
N PRO A 501 9.01 13.98 1.48
CA PRO A 501 9.70 14.88 2.42
C PRO A 501 8.77 15.88 3.13
N SER A 502 7.67 16.28 2.47
CA SER A 502 6.66 17.17 3.06
C SER A 502 5.85 16.52 4.18
N ILE A 503 5.72 15.19 4.18
CA ILE A 503 5.02 14.39 5.18
C ILE A 503 6.00 13.89 6.26
N ALA A 504 7.24 13.60 5.87
CA ALA A 504 8.30 13.12 6.78
C ALA A 504 8.58 14.08 7.96
N ASN A 505 8.43 15.39 7.74
CA ASN A 505 8.63 16.39 8.80
C ASN A 505 7.36 16.69 9.62
N GLY A 506 6.24 16.02 9.32
CA GLY A 506 4.95 16.20 9.98
C GLY A 506 4.67 15.16 11.07
N ARG A 507 3.43 15.16 11.55
CA ARG A 507 2.95 14.17 12.54
C ARG A 507 3.02 12.73 12.01
N GLU A 508 2.85 12.54 10.71
CA GLU A 508 2.90 11.25 10.04
C GLU A 508 4.32 10.67 10.06
N GLY A 509 5.34 11.49 9.78
CA GLY A 509 6.74 11.07 9.89
C GLY A 509 7.16 10.78 11.33
N PHE A 510 6.70 11.59 12.29
CA PHE A 510 6.89 11.31 13.71
C PHE A 510 6.27 9.97 14.11
N ALA A 511 5.03 9.70 13.69
CA ALA A 511 4.35 8.44 14.00
C ALA A 511 5.04 7.21 13.40
N LEU A 512 5.56 7.33 12.16
CA LEU A 512 6.36 6.29 11.54
C LEU A 512 7.64 6.02 12.34
N ALA A 513 8.38 7.06 12.70
CA ALA A 513 9.60 6.94 13.49
C ALA A 513 9.33 6.33 14.87
N ALA A 514 8.27 6.76 15.56
CA ALA A 514 7.85 6.20 16.84
C ALA A 514 7.49 4.71 16.71
N CYS A 515 6.85 4.30 15.61
CA CYS A 515 6.56 2.88 15.35
C CYS A 515 7.82 2.07 15.06
N MET A 516 8.78 2.60 14.31
CA MET A 516 10.08 1.94 14.08
C MET A 516 10.81 1.72 15.41
N THR A 517 10.87 2.74 16.27
CA THR A 517 11.47 2.64 17.61
C THR A 517 10.71 1.69 18.52
N ALA A 518 9.38 1.64 18.43
CA ALA A 518 8.57 0.68 19.18
C ALA A 518 8.83 -0.77 18.76
N VAL A 519 9.00 -1.03 17.46
CA VAL A 519 9.41 -2.36 16.97
C VAL A 519 10.82 -2.72 17.46
N GLN A 520 11.76 -1.78 17.41
CA GLN A 520 13.10 -1.98 17.95
C GLN A 520 13.07 -2.29 19.46
N HIS A 521 12.28 -1.53 20.22
CA HIS A 521 12.09 -1.75 21.66
C HIS A 521 11.49 -3.14 21.93
N LEU A 522 10.43 -3.53 21.22
CA LEU A 522 9.81 -4.85 21.33
C LEU A 522 10.82 -5.98 21.08
N MET A 523 11.70 -5.82 20.09
CA MET A 523 12.77 -6.77 19.78
C MET A 523 13.89 -6.84 20.84
N GLN A 524 13.93 -5.89 21.77
CA GLN A 524 14.91 -5.82 22.87
C GLN A 524 14.32 -6.20 24.23
N LEU A 525 13.00 -6.39 24.32
CA LEU A 525 12.32 -6.81 25.54
C LEU A 525 12.74 -8.23 25.97
N ARG A 526 12.74 -8.47 27.29
CA ARG A 526 13.29 -9.65 27.96
C ARG A 526 12.24 -10.56 28.54
#